data_AF-A0A059LG52-F1
#
_entry.id   AF-A0A059LG52-F1
#
_cell.length_a   1.000
_cell.length_b   1.000
_cell.length_c   1.000
_cell.angle_alpha   90.00
_cell.angle_beta   90.00
_cell.angle_gamma   90.00
#
_symmetry.space_group_name_H-M   'P 1'
#
loop_
_entity.id
_entity.type
_entity.pdbx_description
1 polymer ?
#
loop_
_entity_poly.entity_id
_entity_poly.type
_entity_poly.pdbx_seq_one_letter_code
_entity_poly.pdbx_strand_id
1 'polypeptide(L)'
;APSKEELGALRSAMADRNLAIGGGLTVQGRRYEVHRFHPPLVYGRSMDGNPEESTGVALCSVPRGLGGSHTFCLITYEMPQVSARMVQMLSDFCEHYVAGAGVKS
;
A
#
# COMPACT_ATOMS: atom_id res chain seq x y z
N ALA A 1 11.91 6.56 -3.16
CA ALA A 1 10.48 6.94 -3.04
C ALA A 1 9.83 6.81 -4.41
N PRO A 2 8.51 6.57 -4.51
CA PRO A 2 7.82 6.51 -5.81
C PRO A 2 7.95 7.83 -6.59
N SER A 3 8.03 7.73 -7.91
CA SER A 3 7.94 8.85 -8.85
C SER A 3 6.55 9.49 -8.84
N LYS A 4 6.40 10.68 -9.44
CA LYS A 4 5.11 11.38 -9.50
C LYS A 4 4.07 10.59 -10.28
N GLU A 5 4.50 9.94 -11.35
CA GLU A 5 3.69 9.06 -12.20
C GLU A 5 3.21 7.86 -11.39
N GLU A 6 4.10 7.22 -10.63
CA GLU A 6 3.74 6.11 -9.73
C GLU A 6 2.78 6.55 -8.63
N LEU A 7 2.96 7.72 -8.02
CA LEU A 7 2.02 8.26 -7.02
C LEU A 7 0.61 8.44 -7.61
N GLY A 8 0.51 8.93 -8.84
CA GLY A 8 -0.75 9.03 -9.56
C GLY A 8 -1.40 7.66 -9.79
N ALA A 9 -0.61 6.68 -10.25
CA ALA A 9 -1.08 5.32 -10.47
C ALA A 9 -1.53 4.63 -9.17
N LEU A 10 -0.77 4.78 -8.08
CA LEU A 10 -1.11 4.24 -6.76
C LEU A 10 -2.43 4.81 -6.23
N ARG A 11 -2.66 6.11 -6.41
CA ARG A 11 -3.92 6.76 -6.04
C ARG A 11 -5.10 6.20 -6.85
N SER A 12 -4.94 6.06 -8.16
CA SER A 12 -5.97 5.48 -9.03
C SER A 12 -6.25 4.02 -8.68
N ALA A 13 -5.21 3.23 -8.42
CA ALA A 13 -5.34 1.84 -7.99
C ALA A 13 -6.07 1.73 -6.64
N MET A 14 -5.89 2.65 -5.69
CA MET A 14 -6.68 2.64 -4.44
C MET A 14 -8.17 2.95 -4.68
N ALA A 15 -8.49 3.76 -5.70
CA ALA A 15 -9.86 4.17 -5.99
C ALA A 15 -10.65 3.14 -6.83
N ASP A 16 -9.97 2.30 -7.61
CA ASP A 16 -10.61 1.39 -8.58
C ASP A 16 -10.02 -0.02 -8.51
N ARG A 17 -10.88 -1.00 -8.21
CA ARG A 17 -10.51 -2.42 -8.14
C ARG A 17 -9.94 -2.96 -9.44
N ASN A 18 -10.52 -2.62 -10.58
CA ASN A 18 -10.09 -3.12 -11.88
C ASN A 18 -8.71 -2.56 -12.24
N LEU A 19 -8.45 -1.29 -11.94
CA LEU A 19 -7.13 -0.70 -12.10
C LEU A 19 -6.11 -1.36 -11.17
N ALA A 20 -6.46 -1.64 -9.91
CA ALA A 20 -5.57 -2.34 -8.98
C ALA A 20 -5.26 -3.76 -9.41
N ILE A 21 -6.30 -4.56 -9.69
CA ILE A 21 -6.15 -5.99 -10.01
C ILE A 21 -5.52 -6.18 -11.39
N GLY A 22 -5.93 -5.40 -12.39
CA GLY A 22 -5.39 -5.50 -13.75
C GLY A 22 -4.02 -4.83 -13.90
N GLY A 23 -3.84 -3.63 -13.34
CA GLY A 23 -2.62 -2.85 -13.47
C GLY A 23 -1.52 -3.24 -12.49
N GLY A 24 -1.88 -3.69 -11.30
CA GLY A 24 -0.95 -3.90 -10.18
C GLY A 24 -0.59 -2.60 -9.46
N LEU A 25 0.36 -2.69 -8.53
CA LEU A 25 1.00 -1.53 -7.91
C LEU A 25 2.42 -1.42 -8.45
N THR A 26 2.88 -0.23 -8.83
CA THR A 26 4.27 -0.01 -9.24
C THR A 26 4.95 0.91 -8.24
N VAL A 27 6.08 0.45 -7.71
CA VAL A 27 6.87 1.17 -6.72
C VAL A 27 8.33 1.04 -7.09
N GLN A 28 9.00 2.17 -7.34
CA GLN A 28 10.42 2.20 -7.71
C GLN A 28 10.73 1.34 -8.95
N GLY A 29 9.85 1.40 -9.96
CA GLY A 29 9.99 0.64 -11.20
C GLY A 29 9.64 -0.85 -11.08
N ARG A 30 9.37 -1.37 -9.87
CA ARG A 30 8.94 -2.76 -9.68
C ARG A 30 7.43 -2.85 -9.65
N ARG A 31 6.86 -3.72 -10.49
CA ARG A 31 5.43 -4.04 -10.51
C ARG A 31 5.13 -5.18 -9.55
N TYR A 32 4.04 -5.02 -8.81
CA TYR A 32 3.49 -5.99 -7.89
C TYR A 32 2.09 -6.37 -8.34
N GLU A 33 1.79 -7.66 -8.33
CA GLU A 33 0.44 -8.14 -8.60
C GLU A 33 -0.43 -8.00 -7.37
N VAL A 34 -1.57 -7.33 -7.54
CA VAL A 34 -2.57 -7.17 -6.48
C VAL A 34 -3.41 -8.43 -6.42
N HIS A 35 -3.31 -9.16 -5.33
CA HIS A 35 -4.20 -10.28 -5.04
C HIS A 35 -5.30 -9.92 -4.03
N ARG A 36 -5.17 -8.79 -3.31
CA ARG A 36 -6.25 -8.27 -2.47
C ARG A 36 -6.50 -6.79 -2.66
N PHE A 37 -7.74 -6.49 -3.03
CA PHE A 37 -8.32 -5.16 -3.01
C PHE A 37 -9.42 -5.12 -1.94
N HIS A 38 -9.16 -4.46 -0.81
CA HIS A 38 -10.10 -4.33 0.30
C HIS A 38 -9.88 -3.00 1.02
N PRO A 39 -10.33 -1.87 0.43
CA PRO A 39 -10.18 -0.54 1.03
C PRO A 39 -10.55 -0.54 2.53
N PRO A 40 -9.71 0.04 3.40
CA PRO A 40 -8.64 1.00 3.09
C PRO A 40 -7.31 0.39 2.60
N LEU A 41 -7.22 -0.94 2.44
CA LEU A 41 -5.99 -1.66 2.10
C LEU A 41 -6.02 -2.27 0.69
N VAL A 42 -4.93 -2.07 -0.05
CA VAL A 42 -4.67 -2.75 -1.32
C VAL A 42 -3.26 -3.31 -1.26
N TYR A 43 -3.10 -4.61 -1.51
CA TYR A 43 -1.81 -5.25 -1.34
C TYR A 43 -1.61 -6.46 -2.25
N GLY A 44 -0.33 -6.80 -2.41
CA GLY A 44 0.13 -7.67 -3.47
C GLY A 44 1.53 -8.21 -3.21
N ARG A 45 2.04 -8.96 -4.18
CA ARG A 45 3.43 -9.41 -4.21
C ARG A 45 4.00 -9.34 -5.62
N SER A 46 5.32 -9.28 -5.74
CA SER A 46 6.01 -9.42 -7.00
C SER A 46 5.96 -10.87 -7.48
N MET A 47 5.98 -11.03 -8.81
CA MET A 47 5.98 -12.32 -9.50
C MET A 47 7.29 -12.46 -10.28
N ASP A 48 8.41 -12.56 -9.56
CA ASP A 48 9.74 -12.64 -10.18
C ASP A 48 10.16 -14.09 -10.48
N GLY A 49 9.22 -15.03 -10.46
CA GLY A 49 9.44 -16.45 -10.77
C GLY A 49 10.07 -17.27 -9.64
N ASN A 50 10.76 -16.64 -8.68
CA ASN A 50 11.23 -17.29 -7.45
C ASN A 50 10.37 -16.88 -6.24
N PRO A 51 9.60 -17.81 -5.63
CA PRO A 51 8.81 -17.52 -4.43
C PRO A 51 9.64 -17.03 -3.23
N GLU A 52 10.90 -17.44 -3.12
CA GLU A 52 11.78 -17.04 -2.01
C GLU A 52 12.25 -15.59 -2.13
N GLU A 53 12.26 -15.02 -3.33
CA GLU A 53 12.62 -13.62 -3.62
C GLU A 53 11.41 -12.71 -3.76
N SER A 54 10.20 -13.28 -3.59
CA SER A 54 8.96 -12.52 -3.71
C SER A 54 8.94 -11.38 -2.69
N THR A 55 8.75 -10.16 -3.18
CA THR A 55 8.61 -8.96 -2.36
C THR A 55 7.12 -8.61 -2.28
N GLY A 56 6.61 -8.41 -1.07
CA GLY A 56 5.27 -7.91 -0.85
C GLY A 56 5.20 -6.38 -0.90
N VAL A 57 4.01 -5.88 -1.22
CA VAL A 57 3.66 -4.45 -1.16
C VAL A 57 2.31 -4.31 -0.47
N ALA A 58 2.11 -3.25 0.31
CA ALA A 58 0.81 -2.88 0.85
C ALA A 58 0.64 -1.36 0.87
N LEU A 59 -0.51 -0.90 0.40
CA LEU A 59 -0.94 0.50 0.37
C LEU A 59 -2.18 0.66 1.27
N CYS A 60 -2.13 1.60 2.19
CA CYS A 60 -3.23 1.97 3.08
C CYS A 60 -3.67 3.41 2.84
N SER A 61 -4.97 3.64 2.73
CA SER A 61 -5.58 4.98 2.59
C SER A 61 -6.14 5.47 3.93
N VAL A 62 -5.73 6.66 4.35
CA VAL A 62 -6.18 7.33 5.58
C VAL A 62 -6.84 8.67 5.21
N PRO A 63 -8.18 8.73 5.07
CA PRO A 63 -8.88 9.93 4.61
C PRO A 63 -8.66 11.19 5.45
N ARG A 64 -8.47 11.03 6.78
CA ARG A 64 -8.14 12.11 7.72
C ARG A 64 -6.85 11.78 8.47
N GLY A 65 -5.76 11.79 7.72
CA GLY A 65 -4.41 11.50 8.20
C GLY A 65 -3.70 12.72 8.78
N LEU A 66 -2.39 12.83 8.50
CA LEU A 66 -1.52 13.88 9.04
C LEU A 66 -2.03 15.28 8.68
N GLY A 67 -2.16 16.15 9.68
CA GLY A 67 -2.65 17.52 9.47
C GLY A 67 -4.07 17.60 8.90
N GLY A 68 -4.88 16.54 9.05
CA GLY A 68 -6.23 16.46 8.48
C GLY A 68 -6.28 16.15 6.98
N SER A 69 -5.13 15.92 6.34
CA SER A 69 -5.04 15.61 4.90
C SER A 69 -5.34 14.14 4.60
N HIS A 70 -5.77 13.85 3.37
CA HIS A 70 -5.88 12.47 2.89
C HIS A 70 -4.47 11.90 2.67
N THR A 71 -4.04 11.02 3.57
CA THR A 71 -2.70 10.44 3.59
C THR A 71 -2.73 9.01 3.08
N PHE A 72 -1.68 8.60 2.38
CA PHE A 72 -1.46 7.21 1.99
C PHE A 72 -0.18 6.69 2.65
N CYS A 73 -0.22 5.48 3.19
CA CYS A 73 0.95 4.81 3.74
C CYS A 73 1.28 3.58 2.91
N LEU A 74 2.55 3.40 2.58
CA LEU A 74 3.04 2.34 1.70
C LEU A 74 4.18 1.61 2.40
N ILE A 75 4.15 0.29 2.36
CA ILE A 75 5.29 -0.55 2.75
C ILE A 75 5.63 -1.55 1.65
N THR A 76 6.90 -1.92 1.61
CA THR A 76 7.39 -3.13 0.93
C THR A 76 8.04 -4.04 1.97
N TYR A 77 8.00 -5.35 1.73
CA TYR A 77 8.55 -6.33 2.66
C TYR A 77 9.02 -7.58 1.90
N GLU A 78 10.07 -8.21 2.39
CA GLU A 78 10.67 -9.40 1.77
C GLU A 78 10.44 -10.63 2.65
N MET A 79 10.68 -11.81 2.10
CA MET A 79 10.69 -13.03 2.89
C MET A 79 11.72 -12.93 4.03
N PRO A 80 11.44 -13.50 5.23
CA PRO A 80 10.30 -14.37 5.56
C PRO A 80 9.01 -13.62 5.96
N GLN A 81 8.91 -12.30 5.75
CA GLN A 81 7.72 -11.55 6.14
C GLN A 81 6.53 -11.83 5.21
N VAL A 82 5.41 -12.18 5.83
CA VAL A 82 4.17 -12.51 5.13
C VAL A 82 3.19 -11.35 5.13
N SER A 83 2.36 -11.29 4.09
CA SER A 83 1.36 -10.23 3.91
C SER A 83 0.42 -10.10 5.10
N ALA A 84 -0.03 -11.23 5.67
CA ALA A 84 -0.92 -11.22 6.83
C ALA A 84 -0.36 -10.41 8.02
N ARG A 85 0.95 -10.54 8.29
CA ARG A 85 1.61 -9.82 9.39
C ARG A 85 1.87 -8.37 9.01
N MET A 86 2.47 -8.14 7.85
CA MET A 86 2.94 -6.80 7.48
C MET A 86 1.79 -5.84 7.16
N VAL A 87 0.72 -6.35 6.55
CA VAL A 87 -0.51 -5.57 6.30
C VAL A 87 -1.18 -5.19 7.62
N GLN A 88 -1.24 -6.09 8.60
CA GLN A 88 -1.78 -5.78 9.92
C GLN A 88 -0.94 -4.70 10.60
N MET A 89 0.38 -4.84 10.61
CA MET A 89 1.29 -3.83 11.18
C MET A 89 1.13 -2.46 10.52
N LEU A 90 0.94 -2.41 9.19
CA LEU A 90 0.63 -1.16 8.48
C LEU A 90 -0.71 -0.57 8.94
N SER A 91 -1.74 -1.40 9.07
CA SER A 91 -3.06 -0.96 9.53
C SER A 91 -2.97 -0.35 10.93
N ASP A 92 -2.32 -1.05 11.85
CA ASP A 92 -2.14 -0.61 13.23
C ASP A 92 -1.34 0.70 13.27
N PHE A 93 -0.27 0.82 12.48
CA PHE A 93 0.52 2.04 12.38
C PHE A 93 -0.34 3.22 11.88
N CYS A 94 -1.12 3.01 10.83
CA CYS A 94 -2.02 4.03 10.29
C CYS A 94 -3.05 4.48 11.32
N GLU A 95 -3.64 3.55 12.05
CA GLU A 95 -4.66 3.83 13.06
C GLU A 95 -4.09 4.62 14.25
N HIS A 96 -2.92 4.21 14.76
CA HIS A 96 -2.37 4.77 15.99
C HIS A 96 -1.59 6.09 15.79
N TYR A 97 -0.98 6.27 14.62
CA TYR A 97 -0.01 7.37 14.42
C TYR A 97 -0.34 8.30 13.26
N VAL A 98 -1.16 7.86 12.30
CA VAL A 98 -1.47 8.66 11.11
C VAL A 98 -2.88 9.23 11.18
N ALA A 99 -3.85 8.40 11.53
CA ALA A 99 -5.23 8.81 11.71
C ALA A 99 -5.33 9.78 12.90
N GLY A 100 -6.03 10.89 12.71
CA GLY A 100 -6.29 11.83 13.81
C GLY A 100 -5.10 12.68 14.26
N ALA A 101 -3.93 12.55 13.63
CA ALA A 101 -2.75 13.38 13.90
C ALA A 101 -2.93 14.89 13.57
N GLY A 102 -4.13 15.31 13.16
CA GLY A 102 -4.55 16.70 12.96
C GLY A 102 -5.47 17.27 14.05
N VAL A 103 -5.83 16.50 15.09
CA VAL A 103 -6.63 17.02 16.22
C VAL A 103 -5.69 17.44 17.36
N LYS A 104 -4.96 18.53 17.17
CA LYS A 104 -4.53 19.36 18.30
C LYS A 104 -5.40 20.60 18.27
N SER A 105 -6.22 20.69 19.33
CA SER A 105 -7.06 21.83 19.74
C SER A 105 -6.32 23.16 19.72
#